data_AF-A0A352W9F2-F1
#
_entry.id   AF-A0A352W9F2-F1
#
_cell.length_a   1.000
_cell.length_b   1.000
_cell.length_c   1.000
_cell.angle_alpha   90.00
_cell.angle_beta   90.00
_cell.angle_gamma   90.00
#
_symmetry.space_group_name_H-M   'P 1'
#
loop_
_entity.id
_entity.type
_entity.pdbx_description
1 polymer ?
#
loop_
_entity_poly.entity_id
_entity_poly.type
_entity_poly.pdbx_seq_one_letter_code
_entity_poly.pdbx_strand_id
1 'polypeptide(L)' 'MLINRAYRYELDPNTHERILLAKHAGTARFAYNWGLARRIALWESEKKSTNAIEQHRELNVLKKVDLPWMYEVS' A
#
# COMPACT_ATOMS: atom_id res chain seq x y z
N MET A 1 31.37 27.52 10.87
CA MET A 1 30.38 26.98 11.83
C MET A 1 29.16 26.53 11.04
N LEU A 2 28.87 25.23 11.00
CA LEU A 2 27.64 24.72 10.38
C LEU A 2 26.48 24.96 11.34
N ILE A 3 25.49 25.76 10.93
CA ILE A 3 24.28 26.02 11.70
C ILE A 3 23.22 25.02 11.24
N ASN A 4 22.91 24.03 12.06
CA ASN A 4 21.77 23.15 11.84
C ASN A 4 20.49 23.91 12.22
N ARG A 5 19.70 24.29 11.22
CA ARG A 5 18.39 24.89 11.43
C ARG A 5 17.35 23.77 11.51
N ALA A 6 16.79 23.56 12.70
CA ALA A 6 15.63 22.71 12.88
C ALA A 6 14.38 23.56 12.66
N TYR A 7 13.60 23.21 11.65
CA TYR A 7 12.32 23.86 11.37
C TYR A 7 11.20 22.86 11.63
N ARG A 8 10.14 23.31 12.31
CA ARG A 8 8.93 22.52 12.50
C ARG A 8 7.94 22.94 11.42
N TYR A 9 7.63 22.00 10.53
CA TYR A 9 6.64 22.18 9.47
C TYR A 9 5.47 21.25 9.70
N GLU A 10 4.27 21.68 9.34
CA GLU A 10 3.11 20.83 9.21
C GLU A 10 2.56 20.92 7.79
N LEU A 11 1.91 19.85 7.35
CA LEU A 11 1.12 19.90 6.12
C LEU A 11 -0.24 20.52 6.47
N ASP A 12 -0.68 21.49 5.68
CA ASP A 12 -2.05 22.01 5.72
C ASP A 12 -2.81 21.60 4.45
N PRO A 13 -3.18 20.31 4.33
CA PRO A 13 -3.84 19.83 3.13
C PRO A 13 -5.27 20.36 3.05
N ASN A 14 -5.67 20.77 1.84
CA ASN A 14 -7.06 21.06 1.55
C ASN A 14 -7.90 19.76 1.50
N THR A 15 -9.22 19.89 1.35
CA THR A 15 -10.13 18.75 1.34
C THR A 15 -9.75 17.68 0.31
N HIS A 16 -9.36 18.09 -0.90
CA HIS A 16 -8.98 17.16 -1.96
C HIS A 16 -7.70 16.39 -1.61
N GLU A 17 -6.69 17.08 -1.07
CA GLU A 17 -5.43 16.46 -0.63
C GLU A 17 -5.64 15.50 0.55
N ARG A 18 -6.50 15.85 1.51
CA ARG A 18 -6.86 14.97 2.63
C ARG A 18 -7.50 13.67 2.13
N ILE A 19 -8.39 13.77 1.16
CA ILE A 19 -9.01 12.60 0.51
C ILE A 19 -7.94 11.75 -0.16
N LEU A 20 -7.04 12.35 -0.95
CA LEU A 20 -5.96 11.60 -1.61
C LEU A 20 -5.05 10.91 -0.59
N LEU A 21 -4.61 11.60 0.46
CA LEU A 21 -3.78 11.03 1.52
C LEU A 21 -4.46 9.81 2.17
N ALA A 22 -5.76 9.92 2.47
CA ALA A 22 -6.54 8.82 3.02
C ALA A 22 -6.64 7.64 2.03
N LYS A 23 -6.86 7.92 0.73
CA LYS A 23 -6.88 6.88 -0.32
C LYS A 23 -5.54 6.17 -0.45
N HIS A 24 -4.41 6.90 -0.47
CA HIS A 24 -3.07 6.31 -0.51
C HIS A 24 -2.82 5.41 0.71
N ALA A 25 -3.09 5.93 1.92
CA ALA A 25 -2.90 5.18 3.16
C ALA A 25 -3.80 3.92 3.21
N GLY A 26 -5.07 4.06 2.80
CA GLY A 26 -6.02 2.96 2.72
C GLY A 26 -5.59 1.87 1.73
N THR A 27 -5.12 2.27 0.55
CA THR A 27 -4.65 1.36 -0.51
C THR A 27 -3.41 0.60 -0.06
N ALA A 28 -2.45 1.27 0.57
CA ALA A 28 -1.26 0.63 1.13
C ALA A 28 -1.60 -0.39 2.22
N ARG A 29 -2.53 -0.03 3.14
CA ARG A 29 -3.01 -0.94 4.19
C ARG A 29 -3.72 -2.16 3.59
N PHE A 30 -4.56 -1.94 2.58
CA PHE A 30 -5.26 -3.02 1.88
C PHE A 30 -4.26 -3.99 1.23
N ALA A 31 -3.29 -3.49 0.46
CA ALA A 31 -2.29 -4.30 -0.22
C ALA A 31 -1.48 -5.16 0.77
N TYR A 32 -1.09 -4.59 1.91
CA TYR A 32 -0.41 -5.33 2.98
C TYR A 32 -1.28 -6.46 3.54
N ASN A 33 -2.53 -6.15 3.93
CA ASN A 33 -3.44 -7.13 4.52
C ASN A 33 -3.77 -8.27 3.52
N TRP A 34 -4.00 -7.92 2.26
CA TRP A 34 -4.21 -8.89 1.19
C TRP A 34 -3.01 -9.82 1.03
N GLY A 35 -1.79 -9.26 0.98
CA GLY A 35 -0.56 -10.04 0.85
C GLY A 35 -0.32 -10.95 2.06
N LEU A 36 -0.60 -10.47 3.28
CA LEU A 36 -0.49 -11.27 4.50
C LEU A 36 -1.48 -12.44 4.51
N ALA A 37 -2.76 -12.17 4.19
CA ALA A 37 -3.79 -13.21 4.10
C ALA A 37 -3.41 -14.28 3.08
N ARG A 38 -2.83 -13.88 1.94
CA ARG A 38 -2.36 -14.80 0.91
C ARG A 38 -1.25 -15.73 1.42
N ARG A 39 -0.29 -15.21 2.20
CA ARG A 39 0.77 -16.06 2.79
C ARG A 39 0.22 -17.04 3.80
N ILE A 40 -0.69 -16.59 4.67
CA ILE A 40 -1.34 -17.45 5.66
C ILE A 40 -2.04 -18.61 4.96
N ALA A 41 -2.89 -18.31 3.96
CA ALA A 41 -3.62 -19.33 3.22
C ALA A 41 -2.70 -20.33 2.49
N LEU A 42 -1.62 -19.85 1.88
CA LEU A 42 -0.66 -20.70 1.18
C LEU A 42 0.13 -21.59 2.16
N TRP A 43 0.47 -21.06 3.34
CA TRP A 43 1.15 -21.82 4.37
C TRP A 43 0.26 -22.90 4.99
N GLU A 44 -1.02 -22.58 5.20
CA GLU A 44 -2.00 -23.53 5.74
C GLU A 44 -2.24 -24.70 4.79
N SER A 45 -2.40 -24.41 3.49
CA SER A 45 -2.71 -25.40 2.45
C SER A 45 -1.49 -26.19 1.97
N GLU A 46 -0.37 -25.53 1.68
CA GLU A 46 0.77 -26.12 0.97
C GLU A 46 2.09 -26.10 1.77
N LYS A 47 2.12 -25.47 2.95
CA LYS A 47 3.36 -25.20 3.71
C LYS A 47 4.40 -24.43 2.88
N LYS A 48 3.92 -23.56 1.98
CA LYS A 48 4.74 -22.67 1.15
C LYS A 48 4.51 -21.22 1.55
N SER A 49 5.45 -20.37 1.13
CA SER A 49 5.38 -18.92 1.30
C SER A 49 5.73 -18.24 -0.01
N THR A 50 5.24 -17.01 -0.21
CA THR A 50 5.55 -16.16 -1.37
C THR A 50 6.40 -14.98 -0.94
N ASN A 51 7.15 -14.42 -1.90
CA ASN A 51 7.93 -13.20 -1.70
C ASN A 51 7.17 -11.95 -2.17
N ALA A 52 7.73 -10.77 -1.89
CA ALA A 52 7.09 -9.50 -2.24
C ALA A 52 6.93 -9.28 -3.76
N ILE A 53 7.85 -9.79 -4.58
CA ILE A 53 7.81 -9.64 -6.04
C ILE A 53 6.67 -10.48 -6.63
N GLU A 54 6.51 -11.72 -6.17
CA GLU A 54 5.43 -12.60 -6.58
C GLU A 54 4.07 -12.01 -6.23
N GLN A 55 3.91 -11.55 -4.98
CA GLN A 55 2.69 -10.91 -4.51
C GLN A 55 2.38 -9.62 -5.28
N HIS A 56 3.40 -8.82 -5.61
CA HIS A 56 3.22 -7.62 -6.42
C HIS A 56 2.71 -7.96 -7.84
N ARG A 57 3.21 -9.04 -8.47
CA ARG A 57 2.71 -9.47 -9.78
C ARG A 57 1.27 -9.95 -9.71
N GLU A 58 0.93 -10.78 -8.72
CA GLU A 58 -0.43 -11.29 -8.52
C GLU A 58 -1.41 -10.14 -8.24
N LEU A 59 -1.04 -9.21 -7.35
CA LEU A 59 -1.86 -8.05 -7.05
C LEU A 59 -2.06 -7.16 -8.27
N ASN A 60 -1.07 -6.97 -9.13
CA ASN A 60 -1.22 -6.19 -10.37
C ASN A 60 -2.16 -6.83 -11.39
N VAL A 61 -2.28 -8.16 -11.40
CA VAL A 61 -3.30 -8.85 -12.20
C VAL A 61 -4.69 -8.54 -11.63
N LEU A 62 -4.85 -8.66 -10.31
CA LEU A 62 -6.12 -8.35 -9.62
C LEU A 62 -6.51 -6.87 -9.76
N LYS A 63 -5.55 -5.94 -9.72
CA LYS A 63 -5.79 -4.50 -9.94
C LYS A 63 -6.52 -4.22 -11.26
N LYS A 64 -6.25 -5.00 -12.31
CA LYS A 64 -6.87 -4.81 -13.63
C LYS A 64 -8.32 -5.28 -13.70
N VAL A 65 -8.68 -6.29 -12.91
CA VAL A 65 -9.95 -7.00 -13.05
C VAL A 65 -10.89 -6.70 -11.88
N ASP A 66 -10.41 -6.94 -10.66
CA ASP A 66 -11.24 -6.93 -9.45
C ASP A 66 -11.02 -5.68 -8.59
N LEU A 67 -9.85 -5.04 -8.70
CA LEU A 67 -9.44 -3.92 -7.85
C LEU A 67 -9.05 -2.66 -8.66
N PRO A 68 -9.84 -2.21 -9.67
CA PRO A 68 -9.48 -1.09 -10.52
C PRO A 68 -9.35 0.24 -9.76
N TRP A 69 -10.05 0.39 -8.63
CA TRP A 69 -9.96 1.57 -7.75
C TRP A 69 -8.55 1.83 -7.22
N MET A 70 -7.69 0.80 -7.16
CA MET A 70 -6.30 0.98 -6.72
C MET A 70 -5.49 1.85 -7.70
N TYR A 71 -5.88 1.93 -8.98
CA TYR A 71 -5.23 2.80 -9.97
C TYR A 71 -5.45 4.29 -9.73
N GLU A 72 -6.37 4.67 -8.85
CA GLU A 72 -6.54 6.06 -8.46
C GLU A 72 -5.31 6.62 -7.73
N VAL A 73 -4.51 5.75 -7.10
CA VAL A 73 -3.45 6.13 -6.16
C VAL A 73 -2.20 5.25 -6.20
N SER A 74 -2.14 4.23 -7.05
CA SER A 74 -1.02 3.28 -7.18
C SER A 74 -0.90 2.65 -8.55
#